data_AF-A0A957ZVG9-F1
#
_entry.id   AF-A0A957ZVG9-F1
#
_cell.length_a   1.000
_cell.length_b   1.000
_cell.length_c   1.000
_cell.angle_alpha   90.00
_cell.angle_beta   90.00
_cell.angle_gamma   90.00
#
_symmetry.space_group_name_H-M   'P 1'
#
loop_
_entity.id
_entity.type
_entity.pdbx_description
1 polymer ?
#
loop_
_entity_poly.entity_id
_entity_poly.type
_entity_poly.pdbx_seq_one_letter_code
_entity_poly.pdbx_strand_id
1 'polypeptide(L)'
;LYEAAATRPERRNLADVRRGQYEALVKEILLPDRAPDFGPARVGPAGAVVVGARDFLVAYNFFLDSADVHIARAIAQTIRQSSGGLPGVKAIGLLVGGRAQVSVNLVDYRQTPLHVLSETVDQLAREHGTTFVEAELIGLLPQDVVLAAAAHSLKLPGLPATRVIEPAIAMASRKART
;
A
#
# COMPACT_ATOMS: atom_id res chain seq x y z
N LEU A 1 -7.62 -12.05 -13.49
CA LEU A 1 -8.01 -10.64 -13.28
C LEU A 1 -8.22 -10.39 -11.79
N TYR A 2 -7.87 -9.21 -11.28
CA TYR A 2 -8.01 -8.87 -9.85
C TYR A 2 -8.53 -7.44 -9.63
N GLU A 3 -8.86 -7.10 -8.38
CA GLU A 3 -9.51 -5.84 -7.95
C GLU A 3 -10.76 -5.50 -8.78
N ALA A 4 -10.86 -4.30 -9.36
CA ALA A 4 -12.04 -3.88 -10.12
C ALA A 4 -12.23 -4.65 -11.43
N ALA A 5 -11.20 -5.38 -11.89
CA ALA A 5 -11.30 -6.25 -13.05
C ALA A 5 -11.65 -7.71 -12.67
N ALA A 6 -11.73 -8.04 -11.37
CA ALA A 6 -12.01 -9.41 -10.94
C ALA A 6 -13.39 -9.87 -11.45
N THR A 7 -13.40 -11.03 -12.12
CA THR A 7 -14.62 -11.71 -12.61
C THR A 7 -15.31 -12.51 -11.51
N ARG A 8 -14.58 -12.82 -10.44
CA ARG A 8 -15.00 -13.64 -9.30
C ARG A 8 -14.66 -12.90 -7.99
N PRO A 9 -15.58 -12.81 -7.01
CA PRO A 9 -15.35 -12.06 -5.76
C PRO A 9 -14.07 -12.46 -5.02
N GLU A 10 -13.76 -13.75 -4.97
CA GLU A 10 -12.58 -14.35 -4.32
C GLU A 10 -11.24 -13.95 -4.97
N ARG A 11 -11.26 -13.40 -6.20
CA ARG A 11 -10.06 -12.93 -6.91
C ARG A 11 -9.80 -11.44 -6.73
N ARG A 12 -10.68 -10.73 -6.00
CA ARG A 12 -10.55 -9.28 -5.82
C ARG A 12 -9.24 -8.93 -5.11
N ASN A 13 -8.88 -9.66 -4.06
CA ASN A 13 -7.67 -9.40 -3.31
C ASN A 13 -6.46 -10.14 -3.89
N LEU A 14 -5.45 -9.37 -4.31
CA LEU A 14 -4.23 -9.91 -4.89
C LEU A 14 -3.45 -10.85 -3.96
N ALA A 15 -3.53 -10.66 -2.63
CA ALA A 15 -2.87 -11.53 -1.66
C ALA A 15 -3.41 -12.96 -1.72
N ASP A 16 -4.72 -13.10 -1.96
CA ASP A 16 -5.39 -14.39 -2.05
C ASP A 16 -5.07 -15.06 -3.39
N VAL A 17 -5.07 -14.29 -4.49
CA VAL A 17 -4.66 -14.78 -5.82
C VAL A 17 -3.23 -15.32 -5.80
N ARG A 18 -2.28 -14.60 -5.15
CA ARG A 18 -0.86 -15.00 -5.11
C ARG A 18 -0.48 -15.95 -3.97
N ARG A 19 -1.47 -16.45 -3.20
CA ARG A 19 -1.20 -17.29 -2.03
C ARG A 19 -0.43 -18.54 -2.43
N GLY A 20 0.62 -18.84 -1.66
CA GLY A 20 1.52 -19.97 -1.91
C GLY A 20 2.47 -19.79 -3.10
N GLN A 21 2.48 -18.60 -3.73
CA GLN A 21 3.43 -18.19 -4.76
C GLN A 21 3.52 -19.20 -5.93
N TYR A 22 4.70 -19.39 -6.50
CA TYR A 22 4.93 -20.24 -7.67
C TYR A 22 4.68 -21.72 -7.34
N GLU A 23 5.11 -22.16 -6.17
CA GLU A 23 5.09 -23.56 -5.74
C GLU A 23 3.65 -24.07 -5.58
N ALA A 24 2.76 -23.26 -5.04
CA ALA A 24 1.34 -23.61 -4.96
C ALA A 24 0.67 -23.53 -6.33
N LEU A 25 1.00 -22.51 -7.14
CA LEU A 25 0.45 -22.37 -8.50
C LEU A 25 0.68 -23.64 -9.34
N VAL A 26 1.90 -24.19 -9.31
CA VAL A 26 2.25 -25.43 -10.06
C VAL A 26 1.33 -26.60 -9.68
N LYS A 27 0.98 -26.71 -8.40
CA LYS A 27 0.14 -27.82 -7.88
C LYS A 27 -1.35 -27.59 -8.11
N GLU A 28 -1.77 -26.33 -8.08
CA GLU A 28 -3.17 -25.98 -7.94
C GLU A 28 -3.82 -25.46 -9.23
N ILE A 29 -3.06 -25.14 -10.29
CA ILE A 29 -3.60 -24.48 -11.50
C ILE A 29 -4.77 -25.24 -12.17
N LEU A 30 -4.83 -26.56 -11.98
CA LEU A 30 -5.89 -27.42 -12.53
C LEU A 30 -7.14 -27.48 -11.65
N LEU A 31 -7.08 -26.97 -10.42
CA LEU A 31 -8.25 -26.88 -9.54
C LEU A 31 -9.23 -25.84 -10.11
N PRO A 32 -10.55 -26.12 -10.14
CA PRO A 32 -11.54 -25.20 -10.71
C PRO A 32 -11.48 -23.77 -10.17
N ASP A 33 -11.15 -23.59 -8.88
CA ASP A 33 -11.06 -22.27 -8.26
C ASP A 33 -9.78 -21.51 -8.62
N ARG A 34 -8.75 -22.22 -9.08
CA ARG A 34 -7.42 -21.69 -9.39
C ARG A 34 -7.15 -21.63 -10.89
N ALA A 35 -8.08 -22.13 -11.72
CA ALA A 35 -8.04 -22.01 -13.18
C ALA A 35 -7.91 -20.55 -13.64
N PRO A 36 -7.00 -20.21 -14.57
CA PRO A 36 -6.79 -18.82 -14.99
C PRO A 36 -8.02 -18.24 -15.69
N ASP A 37 -8.23 -16.92 -15.57
CA ASP A 37 -9.32 -16.25 -16.33
C ASP A 37 -9.07 -16.27 -17.84
N PHE A 38 -7.79 -16.26 -18.25
CA PHE A 38 -7.36 -16.28 -19.65
C PHE A 38 -6.11 -17.13 -19.80
N GLY A 39 -5.97 -17.76 -20.97
CA GLY A 39 -4.84 -18.62 -21.29
C GLY A 39 -4.98 -20.05 -20.76
N PRO A 40 -4.04 -20.94 -21.11
CA PRO A 40 -4.10 -22.34 -20.72
C PRO A 40 -3.80 -22.52 -19.23
N ALA A 41 -4.42 -23.54 -18.61
CA ALA A 41 -4.12 -23.98 -17.25
C ALA A 41 -2.80 -24.78 -17.19
N ARG A 42 -1.70 -24.19 -17.64
CA ARG A 42 -0.36 -24.78 -17.69
C ARG A 42 0.66 -23.79 -17.14
N VAL A 43 1.53 -24.26 -16.25
CA VAL A 43 2.61 -23.44 -15.68
C VAL A 43 3.91 -23.71 -16.43
N GLY A 44 4.45 -22.66 -17.06
CA GLY A 44 5.81 -22.64 -17.57
C GLY A 44 6.77 -21.98 -16.57
N PRO A 45 8.07 -21.83 -16.91
CA PRO A 45 9.07 -21.23 -16.01
C PRO A 45 8.74 -19.77 -15.63
N ALA A 46 7.91 -19.08 -16.42
CA ALA A 46 7.47 -17.71 -16.13
C ALA A 46 6.35 -17.61 -15.09
N GLY A 47 5.76 -18.72 -14.64
CA GLY A 47 4.64 -18.71 -13.69
C GLY A 47 3.33 -18.22 -14.32
N ALA A 48 2.60 -17.37 -13.60
CA ALA A 48 1.36 -16.74 -14.05
C ALA A 48 1.40 -15.22 -13.89
N VAL A 49 0.66 -14.51 -14.75
CA VAL A 49 0.55 -13.06 -14.71
C VAL A 49 -0.82 -12.67 -14.14
N VAL A 50 -0.82 -11.73 -13.20
CA VAL A 50 -2.05 -11.14 -12.67
C VAL A 50 -2.21 -9.73 -13.24
N VAL A 51 -3.31 -9.52 -13.97
CA VAL A 51 -3.70 -8.22 -14.53
C VAL A 51 -4.93 -7.72 -13.79
N GLY A 52 -5.05 -6.42 -13.55
CA GLY A 52 -6.27 -5.84 -12.98
C GLY A 52 -6.33 -4.32 -13.07
N ALA A 53 -7.45 -3.79 -12.60
CA ALA A 53 -7.71 -2.35 -12.51
C ALA A 53 -7.99 -1.98 -11.05
N ARG A 54 -7.40 -0.89 -10.57
CA ARG A 54 -7.53 -0.41 -9.20
C ARG A 54 -7.29 1.09 -9.13
N ASP A 55 -7.74 1.71 -8.05
CA ASP A 55 -7.29 3.04 -7.67
C ASP A 55 -5.77 3.07 -7.41
N PHE A 56 -5.23 4.29 -7.39
CA PHE A 56 -3.86 4.51 -6.98
C PHE A 56 -3.63 3.97 -5.57
N LEU A 57 -2.52 3.26 -5.38
CA LEU A 57 -2.05 2.86 -4.07
C LEU A 57 -0.75 3.58 -3.79
N VAL A 58 -0.50 3.86 -2.52
CA VAL A 58 0.76 4.42 -2.03
C VAL A 58 1.52 3.30 -1.32
N ALA A 59 2.70 2.95 -1.84
CA ALA A 59 3.60 2.01 -1.20
C ALA A 59 4.57 2.80 -0.31
N TYR A 60 4.38 2.73 1.00
CA TYR A 60 5.03 3.58 1.98
C TYR A 60 5.50 2.75 3.16
N ASN A 61 6.80 2.62 3.33
CA ASN A 61 7.39 1.79 4.37
C ASN A 61 7.87 2.67 5.54
N PHE A 62 7.78 2.15 6.76
CA PHE A 62 8.23 2.84 7.97
C PHE A 62 9.40 2.06 8.58
N PHE A 63 10.57 2.68 8.67
CA PHE A 63 11.71 2.12 9.41
C PHE A 63 11.60 2.48 10.89
N LEU A 64 11.84 1.47 11.73
CA LEU A 64 11.90 1.64 13.17
C LEU A 64 13.36 1.80 13.62
N ASP A 65 13.56 2.47 14.75
CA ASP A 65 14.83 2.49 15.47
C ASP A 65 15.05 1.19 16.26
N SER A 66 15.01 0.07 15.54
CA SER A 66 15.17 -1.26 16.10
C SER A 66 15.52 -2.24 14.99
N ALA A 67 16.26 -3.30 15.32
CA ALA A 67 16.45 -4.48 14.48
C ALA A 67 15.42 -5.58 14.77
N ASP A 68 14.53 -5.38 15.76
CA ASP A 68 13.55 -6.37 16.15
C ASP A 68 12.35 -6.40 15.19
N VAL A 69 12.38 -7.36 14.27
CA VAL A 69 11.29 -7.60 13.31
C VAL A 69 9.97 -7.97 13.97
N HIS A 70 9.97 -8.47 15.21
CA HIS A 70 8.73 -8.80 15.92
C HIS A 70 7.91 -7.55 16.22
N ILE A 71 8.57 -6.44 16.52
CA ILE A 71 7.90 -5.14 16.70
C ILE A 71 7.22 -4.72 15.40
N ALA A 72 7.95 -4.73 14.28
CA ALA A 72 7.38 -4.37 12.98
C ALA A 72 6.20 -5.28 12.57
N ARG A 73 6.27 -6.58 12.89
CA ARG A 73 5.19 -7.54 12.63
C ARG A 73 3.96 -7.27 13.51
N ALA A 74 4.17 -6.93 14.78
CA ALA A 74 3.09 -6.56 15.69
C ALA A 74 2.37 -5.30 15.19
N ILE A 75 3.12 -4.24 14.87
CA ILE A 75 2.57 -3.00 14.31
C ILE A 75 1.81 -3.27 13.01
N ALA A 76 2.41 -4.02 12.08
CA ALA A 76 1.77 -4.39 10.82
C ALA A 76 0.46 -5.16 11.01
N GLN A 77 0.42 -6.06 12.00
CA GLN A 77 -0.79 -6.81 12.35
C GLN A 77 -1.87 -5.89 12.92
N THR A 78 -1.51 -4.93 13.77
CA THR A 78 -2.45 -3.95 14.35
C THR A 78 -3.05 -3.03 13.29
N ILE A 79 -2.23 -2.51 12.36
CA ILE A 79 -2.70 -1.49 11.40
C ILE A 79 -3.41 -2.08 10.18
N ARG A 80 -3.17 -3.34 9.80
CA ARG A 80 -3.72 -3.90 8.55
C ARG A 80 -5.21 -4.21 8.66
N GLN A 81 -5.97 -3.83 7.62
CA GLN A 81 -7.42 -4.05 7.56
C GLN A 81 -7.81 -5.52 7.74
N SER A 82 -7.02 -6.46 7.20
CA SER A 82 -7.31 -7.89 7.30
C SER A 82 -7.30 -8.44 8.73
N SER A 83 -6.78 -7.67 9.68
CA SER A 83 -6.78 -7.98 11.11
C SER A 83 -7.71 -7.05 11.93
N GLY A 84 -8.57 -6.29 11.25
CA GLY A 84 -9.48 -5.33 11.89
C GLY A 84 -8.90 -3.94 12.11
N GLY A 85 -7.71 -3.65 11.56
CA GLY A 85 -7.05 -2.35 11.66
C GLY A 85 -7.65 -1.28 10.72
N LEU A 86 -6.80 -0.37 10.27
CA LEU A 86 -7.19 0.80 9.47
C LEU A 86 -7.74 0.39 8.09
N PRO A 87 -8.86 0.97 7.63
CA PRO A 87 -9.39 0.73 6.29
C PRO A 87 -8.38 1.08 5.19
N GLY A 88 -8.32 0.30 4.11
CA GLY A 88 -7.41 0.55 3.00
C GLY A 88 -5.94 0.27 3.29
N VAL A 89 -5.59 -0.28 4.46
CA VAL A 89 -4.20 -0.57 4.83
C VAL A 89 -3.90 -2.07 4.69
N LYS A 90 -2.88 -2.40 3.88
CA LYS A 90 -2.27 -3.73 3.82
C LYS A 90 -0.84 -3.61 4.31
N ALA A 91 -0.45 -4.34 5.36
CA ALA A 91 0.87 -4.22 5.96
C ALA A 91 1.51 -5.56 6.33
N ILE A 92 2.84 -5.61 6.27
CA ILE A 92 3.69 -6.70 6.75
C ILE A 92 4.92 -6.14 7.48
N GLY A 93 5.47 -6.91 8.43
CA GLY A 93 6.72 -6.58 9.12
C GLY A 93 7.90 -7.35 8.54
N LEU A 94 8.97 -6.63 8.19
CA LEU A 94 10.16 -7.14 7.54
C LEU A 94 11.43 -6.70 8.28
N LEU A 95 12.53 -7.42 8.05
CA LEU A 95 13.88 -6.99 8.42
C LEU A 95 14.61 -6.63 7.13
N VAL A 96 14.96 -5.36 6.96
CA VAL A 96 15.60 -4.84 5.74
C VAL A 96 16.84 -4.05 6.13
N GLY A 97 18.00 -4.43 5.60
CA GLY A 97 19.26 -3.75 5.90
C GLY A 97 19.61 -3.70 7.40
N GLY A 98 19.23 -4.73 8.16
CA GLY A 98 19.45 -4.79 9.62
C GLY A 98 18.47 -3.96 10.46
N ARG A 99 17.43 -3.37 9.85
CA ARG A 99 16.40 -2.58 10.54
C ARG A 99 15.02 -3.16 10.35
N ALA A 100 14.21 -3.11 11.40
CA ALA A 100 12.82 -3.50 11.36
C ALA A 100 12.03 -2.47 10.55
N GLN A 101 11.22 -2.96 9.62
CA GLN A 101 10.45 -2.14 8.68
C GLN A 101 8.98 -2.61 8.66
N VAL A 102 8.05 -1.67 8.82
CA VAL A 102 6.63 -1.89 8.55
C VAL A 102 6.39 -1.53 7.09
N SER A 103 6.26 -2.52 6.22
CA SER A 103 5.98 -2.29 4.80
C SER A 103 4.48 -2.19 4.55
N VAL A 104 4.04 -1.09 3.94
CA VAL A 104 2.61 -0.79 3.78
C VAL A 104 2.24 -0.49 2.34
N ASN A 105 1.15 -1.10 1.89
CA ASN A 105 0.39 -0.64 0.74
C ASN A 105 -0.90 0.03 1.25
N LEU A 106 -0.96 1.35 1.12
CA LEU A 106 -2.16 2.14 1.36
C LEU A 106 -2.99 2.16 0.07
N VAL A 107 -3.99 1.29 -0.01
CA VAL A 107 -4.82 1.07 -1.21
C VAL A 107 -6.03 1.99 -1.28
N ASP A 108 -6.39 2.64 -0.17
CA ASP A 108 -7.39 3.70 -0.13
C ASP A 108 -6.96 4.81 0.84
N TYR A 109 -6.24 5.79 0.29
CA TYR A 109 -5.73 6.93 1.04
C TYR A 109 -6.80 7.98 1.36
N ARG A 110 -8.03 7.81 0.86
CA ARG A 110 -9.16 8.71 1.16
C ARG A 110 -9.88 8.26 2.42
N GLN A 111 -9.96 6.95 2.65
CA GLN A 111 -10.47 6.40 3.92
C GLN A 111 -9.45 6.49 5.04
N THR A 112 -8.19 6.16 4.77
CA THR A 112 -7.09 6.34 5.74
C THR A 112 -6.07 7.31 5.18
N PRO A 113 -6.11 8.59 5.57
CA PRO A 113 -5.10 9.57 5.15
C PRO A 113 -3.69 9.16 5.60
N LEU A 114 -2.68 9.44 4.75
CA LEU A 114 -1.29 9.02 5.01
C LEU A 114 -0.72 9.59 6.32
N HIS A 115 -1.09 10.83 6.70
CA HIS A 115 -0.65 11.42 7.96
C HIS A 115 -1.23 10.69 9.17
N VAL A 116 -2.51 10.29 9.13
CA VAL A 116 -3.15 9.48 10.18
C VAL A 116 -2.45 8.12 10.31
N LEU A 117 -2.15 7.46 9.18
CA LEU A 117 -1.39 6.22 9.17
C LEU A 117 -0.01 6.42 9.81
N SER A 118 0.70 7.49 9.44
CA SER A 118 2.05 7.77 9.94
C SER A 118 2.06 8.03 11.44
N GLU A 119 1.11 8.81 11.95
CA GLU A 119 0.93 9.06 13.38
C GLU A 119 0.57 7.79 14.16
N THR A 120 -0.29 6.95 13.57
CA THR A 120 -0.66 5.67 14.17
C THR A 120 0.57 4.75 14.29
N VAL A 121 1.40 4.67 13.26
CA VAL A 121 2.63 3.86 13.28
C VAL A 121 3.63 4.41 14.29
N ASP A 122 3.82 5.73 14.36
CA ASP A 122 4.72 6.35 15.34
C ASP A 122 4.25 6.12 16.78
N GLN A 123 2.95 6.24 17.04
CA GLN A 123 2.37 5.94 18.34
C GLN A 123 2.58 4.48 18.74
N LEU A 124 2.29 3.52 17.84
CA LEU A 124 2.51 2.10 18.12
C LEU A 124 4.00 1.77 18.30
N ALA A 125 4.90 2.41 17.55
CA ALA A 125 6.33 2.26 17.74
C ALA A 125 6.76 2.66 19.16
N ARG A 126 6.24 3.79 19.67
CA ARG A 126 6.51 4.27 21.03
C ARG A 126 5.95 3.33 22.10
N GLU A 127 4.77 2.76 21.89
CA GLU A 127 4.19 1.75 22.79
C GLU A 127 5.05 0.49 22.89
N HIS A 128 5.79 0.17 21.83
CA HIS A 128 6.78 -0.90 21.79
C HIS A 128 8.19 -0.48 22.24
N GLY A 129 8.38 0.74 22.75
CA GLY A 129 9.66 1.23 23.24
C GLY A 129 10.69 1.55 22.15
N THR A 130 10.24 1.78 20.91
CA THR A 130 11.07 2.23 19.78
C THR A 130 10.49 3.51 19.17
N THR A 131 11.05 3.99 18.06
CA THR A 131 10.56 5.17 17.34
C THR A 131 10.50 4.88 15.84
N PHE A 132 9.61 5.57 15.14
CA PHE A 132 9.65 5.68 13.69
C PHE A 132 10.61 6.80 13.31
N VAL A 133 11.65 6.46 12.54
CA VAL A 133 12.76 7.38 12.24
C VAL A 133 12.77 7.91 10.82
N GLU A 134 12.28 7.09 9.88
CA GLU A 134 12.43 7.33 8.46
C GLU A 134 11.38 6.53 7.72
N ALA A 135 10.72 7.17 6.76
CA ALA A 135 9.87 6.49 5.81
C ALA A 135 10.50 6.42 4.43
N GLU A 136 10.13 5.38 3.70
CA GLU A 136 10.53 5.13 2.34
C GLU A 136 9.30 5.06 1.45
N LEU A 137 9.26 5.93 0.44
CA LEU A 137 8.28 5.84 -0.65
C LEU A 137 8.81 4.93 -1.74
N ILE A 138 8.03 3.91 -2.11
CA ILE A 138 8.31 3.08 -3.28
C ILE A 138 7.50 3.60 -4.48
N GLY A 139 8.19 4.27 -5.40
CA GLY A 139 7.60 4.79 -6.64
C GLY A 139 7.02 6.20 -6.45
N LEU A 140 5.76 6.38 -6.84
CA LEU A 140 5.07 7.68 -6.84
C LEU A 140 3.85 7.65 -5.93
N LEU A 141 3.44 8.82 -5.47
CA LEU A 141 2.16 9.00 -4.77
C LEU A 141 1.37 10.18 -5.33
N PRO A 142 0.02 10.16 -5.25
CA PRO A 142 -0.83 11.26 -5.71
C PRO A 142 -0.55 12.58 -4.99
N GLN A 143 -0.55 13.70 -5.71
CA GLN A 143 -0.22 15.01 -5.13
C GLN A 143 -1.13 15.42 -3.95
N ASP A 144 -2.40 15.05 -3.99
CA ASP A 144 -3.38 15.32 -2.93
C ASP A 144 -2.99 14.67 -1.60
N VAL A 145 -2.32 13.51 -1.62
CA VAL A 145 -1.80 12.84 -0.43
C VAL A 145 -0.69 13.68 0.24
N VAL A 146 0.25 14.22 -0.55
CA VAL A 146 1.31 15.11 -0.03
C VAL A 146 0.69 16.36 0.57
N LEU A 147 -0.24 17.00 -0.16
CA LEU A 147 -0.87 18.24 0.28
C LEU A 147 -1.68 18.04 1.56
N ALA A 148 -2.40 16.93 1.69
CA ALA A 148 -3.14 16.61 2.91
C ALA A 148 -2.20 16.40 4.11
N ALA A 149 -1.08 15.70 3.92
CA ALA A 149 -0.08 15.51 4.97
C ALA A 149 0.58 16.84 5.37
N ALA A 150 0.99 17.66 4.40
CA ALA A 150 1.57 18.98 4.66
C ALA A 150 0.58 19.92 5.35
N ALA A 151 -0.68 19.94 4.91
CA ALA A 151 -1.75 20.73 5.52
C ALA A 151 -1.95 20.35 7.00
N HIS A 152 -1.93 19.04 7.30
CA HIS A 152 -2.01 18.54 8.67
C HIS A 152 -0.82 19.00 9.52
N SER A 153 0.41 18.76 9.06
CA SER A 153 1.63 19.14 9.79
C SER A 153 1.77 20.65 10.01
N LEU A 154 1.37 21.46 9.03
CA LEU A 154 1.43 22.92 9.09
C LEU A 154 0.22 23.55 9.79
N LYS A 155 -0.77 22.76 10.20
CA LYS A 155 -2.04 23.24 10.79
C LYS A 155 -2.79 24.20 9.84
N LEU A 156 -2.82 23.89 8.56
CA LEU A 156 -3.50 24.63 7.50
C LEU A 156 -4.70 23.83 6.98
N PRO A 157 -5.80 23.72 7.74
CA PRO A 157 -6.95 22.95 7.32
C PRO A 157 -7.53 23.48 6.00
N GLY A 158 -7.79 22.58 5.06
CA GLY A 158 -8.38 22.94 3.77
C GLY A 158 -7.45 23.67 2.80
N LEU A 159 -6.12 23.56 2.96
CA LEU A 159 -5.13 24.10 2.01
C LEU A 159 -5.46 23.64 0.57
N PRO A 160 -5.94 24.54 -0.31
CA PRO A 160 -6.27 24.15 -1.68
C PRO A 160 -5.00 24.08 -2.52
N ALA A 161 -4.98 23.18 -3.52
CA ALA A 161 -3.84 23.03 -4.43
C ALA A 161 -3.44 24.35 -5.11
N THR A 162 -4.38 25.27 -5.36
CA THR A 162 -4.10 26.58 -5.97
C THR A 162 -3.28 27.54 -5.10
N ARG A 163 -3.08 27.22 -3.81
CA ARG A 163 -2.25 28.00 -2.87
C ARG A 163 -0.83 27.42 -2.74
N VAL A 164 -0.48 26.39 -3.51
CA VAL A 164 0.88 25.86 -3.64
C VAL A 164 1.39 26.14 -5.05
N ILE A 165 2.61 26.67 -5.17
CA ILE A 165 3.13 27.26 -6.41
C ILE A 165 3.12 26.25 -7.57
N GLU A 166 3.66 25.05 -7.38
CA GLU A 166 3.80 24.03 -8.42
C GLU A 166 2.44 23.59 -9.01
N PRO A 167 1.44 23.16 -8.21
CA PRO A 167 0.10 22.89 -8.74
C PRO A 167 -0.57 24.13 -9.36
N ALA A 168 -0.37 25.33 -8.82
CA ALA A 168 -0.92 26.55 -9.42
C ALA A 168 -0.37 26.81 -10.83
N ILE A 169 0.96 26.66 -11.02
CA ILE A 169 1.62 26.78 -12.32
C ILE A 169 1.13 25.69 -13.28
N ALA A 170 1.02 24.45 -12.82
CA ALA A 170 0.55 23.32 -13.64
C ALA A 170 -0.90 23.55 -14.13
N MET A 171 -1.78 24.09 -13.27
CA MET A 171 -3.16 24.44 -13.64
C MET A 171 -3.22 25.60 -14.63
N ALA A 172 -2.43 26.66 -14.43
CA ALA A 172 -2.38 27.80 -15.34
C ALA A 172 -1.87 27.39 -16.74
N SER A 173 -0.84 26.53 -16.77
CA SER A 173 -0.26 26.02 -18.01
C SER A 173 -1.23 25.14 -18.82
N ARG A 174 -2.15 24.43 -18.16
CA ARG A 174 -3.22 23.67 -18.84
C ARG A 174 -4.26 24.60 -19.46
N LYS A 175 -4.68 25.65 -18.75
CA LYS A 175 -5.62 26.66 -19.27
C LYS A 175 -5.08 27.40 -20.49
N ALA A 176 -3.77 27.64 -20.55
CA ALA A 176 -3.14 28.30 -21.69
C ALA A 176 -3.05 27.43 -22.96
N ARG A 177 -3.32 26.12 -22.86
CA ARG A 177 -3.27 25.16 -23.98
C ARG A 177 -4.64 24.80 -24.54
N THR A 178 -5.72 25.26 -23.92
CA THR A 178 -7.12 25.10 -24.34
C THR A 178 -7.65 26.41 -24.86
#